data_AF-A0A5Q0NRB9-F1
#
_entry.id   AF-A0A5Q0NRB9-F1
#
_cell.length_a   1.000
_cell.length_b   1.000
_cell.length_c   1.000
_cell.angle_alpha   90.00
_cell.angle_beta   90.00
_cell.angle_gamma   90.00
#
_symmetry.space_group_name_H-M   'P 1'
#
loop_
_entity.id
_entity.type
_entity.pdbx_description
1 polymer ?
#
loop_
_entity_poly.entity_id
_entity_poly.type
_entity_poly.pdbx_seq_one_letter_code
_entity_poly.pdbx_strand_id
1 'polypeptide(L)'
;MLERPMPVRHPRLAAANLLLLALVVACGEDDSADADPSSSGNGPVVAHRAEGDGSGDGALIEGSLAMSGGCLLVGDLPVVWPYGTTWDAEAQAVRLSDGQVVASRGRVSGGGGYHYLGDLAAEFAEPLADCPTNKYEEVAMFNAGEQITVTE
;
A
#
# COMPACT_ATOMS: atom_id res chain seq x y z
N MET A 1 31.40 14.21 63.01
CA MET A 1 31.41 15.60 63.52
C MET A 1 31.04 16.52 62.37
N LEU A 2 30.06 17.39 62.64
CA LEU A 2 29.58 18.54 61.87
C LEU A 2 28.89 18.29 60.51
N GLU A 3 27.61 17.96 60.62
CA GLU A 3 26.53 18.52 59.80
C GLU A 3 26.51 20.06 59.87
N ARG A 4 25.95 20.72 58.83
CA ARG A 4 25.10 21.94 58.82
C ARG A 4 25.24 22.72 57.48
N PRO A 5 24.30 23.59 57.09
CA PRO A 5 22.93 23.29 56.67
C PRO A 5 22.53 24.08 55.38
N MET A 6 21.54 23.62 54.61
CA MET A 6 20.64 24.53 53.85
C MET A 6 19.73 25.23 54.86
N PRO A 7 19.13 26.44 54.66
CA PRO A 7 18.58 26.96 53.39
C PRO A 7 18.58 28.51 53.25
N VAL A 8 18.16 29.05 52.09
CA VAL A 8 17.39 30.33 52.07
C VAL A 8 16.33 30.27 50.97
N ARG A 9 15.07 30.37 51.38
CA ARG A 9 13.88 30.62 50.56
C ARG A 9 13.87 32.09 50.15
N HIS A 10 13.46 32.43 48.92
CA HIS A 10 12.70 33.66 48.70
C HIS A 10 11.59 33.46 47.65
N PRO A 11 10.50 34.26 47.76
CA PRO A 11 9.18 33.87 47.27
C PRO A 11 8.61 34.82 46.21
N ARG A 12 7.42 34.44 45.72
CA ARG A 12 6.32 35.28 45.20
C ARG A 12 6.37 35.78 43.75
N LEU A 13 5.13 35.85 43.22
CA LEU A 13 4.60 36.53 42.02
C LEU A 13 4.54 35.62 40.79
N ALA A 14 3.45 34.87 40.57
CA ALA A 14 2.12 35.35 40.19
C ALA A 14 2.17 36.30 38.98
N ALA A 15 2.07 35.72 37.79
CA ALA A 15 1.50 36.38 36.62
C ALA A 15 0.71 35.31 35.86
N ALA A 16 -0.57 35.20 36.21
CA ALA A 16 -1.56 34.53 35.38
C ALA A 16 -1.65 35.29 34.06
N ASN A 17 -1.02 34.77 33.01
CA ASN A 17 -1.23 35.27 31.65
C ASN A 17 -2.37 34.46 31.05
N LEU A 18 -3.57 34.99 31.27
CA LEU A 18 -4.82 34.55 30.69
C LEU A 18 -4.81 34.96 29.20
N LEU A 19 -4.20 34.15 28.34
CA LEU A 19 -4.30 34.34 26.90
C LEU A 19 -5.58 33.64 26.41
N LEU A 20 -6.70 34.38 26.38
CA LEU A 20 -7.87 34.02 25.59
C LEU A 20 -7.45 33.98 24.11
N LEU A 21 -7.34 32.78 23.53
CA LEU A 21 -7.39 32.63 22.08
C LEU A 21 -8.83 32.30 21.69
N ALA A 22 -9.48 33.28 21.06
CA ALA A 22 -10.81 33.18 20.52
C ALA A 22 -10.84 32.39 19.20
N LEU A 23 -11.85 31.52 19.10
CA LEU A 23 -12.52 30.97 17.92
C LEU A 23 -11.72 30.71 16.64
N VAL A 24 -11.63 29.41 16.29
CA VAL A 24 -12.15 28.97 14.99
C VAL A 24 -13.12 27.83 15.27
N VAL A 25 -14.41 28.05 15.00
CA VAL A 25 -15.37 26.97 14.79
C VAL A 25 -14.89 26.24 13.55
N ALA A 26 -14.17 25.14 13.74
CA ALA A 26 -14.03 24.15 12.69
C ALA A 26 -15.39 23.45 12.62
N CYS A 27 -16.24 23.89 11.69
CA CYS A 27 -17.05 22.92 10.99
C CYS A 27 -16.04 22.02 10.29
N GLY A 28 -15.62 20.95 10.96
CA GLY A 28 -15.26 19.76 10.21
C GLY A 28 -16.58 19.29 9.66
N GLU A 29 -16.87 19.62 8.40
CA GLU A 29 -17.74 18.78 7.62
C GLU A 29 -17.26 17.34 7.86
N ASP A 30 -18.12 16.51 8.46
CA ASP A 30 -18.03 15.06 8.39
C ASP A 30 -18.13 14.69 6.90
N ASP A 31 -17.07 14.95 6.16
CA ASP A 31 -16.79 14.33 4.87
C ASP A 31 -16.41 12.89 5.24
N SER A 32 -17.46 12.12 5.54
CA SER A 32 -17.42 10.68 5.34
C SER A 32 -17.15 10.52 3.86
N ALA A 33 -15.86 10.58 3.50
CA ALA A 33 -15.39 10.21 2.20
C ALA A 33 -15.95 8.81 1.98
N ASP A 34 -16.98 8.74 1.15
CA ASP A 34 -17.35 7.54 0.43
C ASP A 34 -16.04 7.05 -0.17
N ALA A 35 -15.44 6.05 0.48
CA ALA A 35 -14.26 5.39 -0.02
C ALA A 35 -14.67 4.79 -1.36
N ASP A 36 -14.32 5.50 -2.43
CA ASP A 36 -14.52 5.04 -3.79
C ASP A 36 -13.77 3.72 -3.90
N PRO A 37 -14.45 2.56 -4.02
CA PRO A 37 -13.79 1.25 -4.06
C PRO A 37 -12.96 1.07 -5.36
N SER A 38 -12.90 2.11 -6.18
CA SER A 38 -12.17 2.19 -7.44
C SER A 38 -10.78 2.82 -7.29
N SER A 39 -10.45 3.42 -6.14
CA SER A 39 -9.12 3.92 -5.81
C SER A 39 -8.47 2.97 -4.81
N SER A 40 -7.66 2.03 -5.32
CA SER A 40 -6.60 1.39 -4.54
C SER A 40 -5.73 2.48 -3.91
N GLY A 41 -5.99 2.76 -2.62
CA GLY A 41 -5.42 3.91 -1.92
C GLY A 41 -3.90 4.02 -2.07
N ASN A 42 -3.45 5.14 -2.64
CA ASN A 42 -2.09 5.69 -2.60
C ASN A 42 -0.93 4.80 -3.07
N GLY A 43 -1.14 3.82 -3.94
CA GLY A 43 -0.05 2.94 -4.36
C GLY A 43 -0.17 2.32 -5.75
N PRO A 44 0.93 1.78 -6.27
CA PRO A 44 1.01 1.19 -7.61
C PRO A 44 0.40 -0.22 -7.69
N VAL A 45 -0.34 -0.65 -6.65
CA VAL A 45 -0.98 -1.96 -6.61
C VAL A 45 -2.30 -1.89 -7.35
N VAL A 46 -2.40 -2.69 -8.41
CA VAL A 46 -3.65 -3.04 -9.08
C VAL A 46 -4.04 -4.45 -8.61
N ALA A 47 -5.25 -4.62 -8.08
CA ALA A 47 -5.69 -5.88 -7.49
C ALA A 47 -7.13 -6.21 -7.88
N HIS A 48 -7.49 -7.50 -7.81
CA HIS A 48 -8.88 -7.94 -7.95
C HIS A 48 -9.77 -7.25 -6.90
N ARG A 49 -11.01 -6.87 -7.30
CA ARG A 49 -11.95 -6.17 -6.42
C ARG A 49 -12.81 -7.09 -5.54
N ALA A 50 -12.82 -8.39 -5.82
CA ALA A 50 -13.55 -9.38 -5.06
C ALA A 50 -12.70 -10.63 -4.85
N GLU A 51 -12.97 -11.33 -3.75
CA GLU A 51 -12.39 -12.65 -3.50
C GLU A 51 -12.79 -13.63 -4.62
N GLY A 52 -11.87 -14.54 -4.91
CA GLY A 52 -12.12 -15.74 -5.72
C GLY A 52 -11.71 -16.99 -4.95
N ASP A 53 -11.94 -18.15 -5.54
CA ASP A 53 -11.53 -19.44 -4.96
C ASP A 53 -10.05 -19.78 -5.22
N GLY A 54 -9.31 -18.89 -5.90
CA GLY A 54 -7.93 -19.11 -6.35
C GLY A 54 -7.83 -20.01 -7.59
N SER A 55 -8.96 -20.56 -8.06
CA SER A 55 -9.04 -21.26 -9.34
C SER A 55 -9.11 -20.24 -10.46
N GLY A 56 -8.57 -20.60 -11.63
CA GLY A 56 -8.58 -19.73 -12.80
C GLY A 56 -7.56 -20.19 -13.81
N ASP A 57 -6.62 -19.31 -14.12
CA ASP A 57 -5.52 -19.61 -15.01
C ASP A 57 -4.52 -20.57 -14.36
N GLY A 58 -3.85 -21.38 -15.20
CA GLY A 58 -2.96 -22.46 -14.78
C GLY A 58 -1.47 -22.18 -15.00
N ALA A 59 -1.09 -20.95 -15.31
CA ALA A 59 0.31 -20.57 -15.46
C ALA A 59 0.93 -20.28 -14.09
N LEU A 60 2.25 -20.53 -13.98
CA LEU A 60 3.04 -20.09 -12.85
C LEU A 60 3.54 -18.68 -13.11
N ILE A 61 3.13 -17.73 -12.28
CA ILE A 61 3.75 -16.41 -12.23
C ILE A 61 4.83 -16.46 -11.16
N GLU A 62 6.06 -16.09 -11.52
CA GLU A 62 7.19 -16.07 -10.60
C GLU A 62 8.18 -14.97 -11.00
N GLY A 63 8.71 -14.24 -10.01
CA GLY A 63 9.68 -13.20 -10.27
C GLY A 63 10.01 -12.36 -9.04
N SER A 64 11.01 -11.49 -9.19
CA SER A 64 11.33 -10.48 -8.18
C SER A 64 10.42 -9.27 -8.35
N LEU A 65 10.03 -8.68 -7.22
CA LEU A 65 9.28 -7.44 -7.17
C LEU A 65 10.18 -6.27 -7.60
N ALA A 66 9.71 -5.48 -8.56
CA ALA A 66 10.39 -4.28 -9.02
C ALA A 66 9.41 -3.10 -9.16
N MET A 67 9.97 -1.89 -9.12
CA MET A 67 9.24 -0.65 -9.41
C MET A 67 9.85 -0.01 -10.64
N SER A 68 9.05 0.32 -11.65
CA SER A 68 9.51 1.00 -12.85
C SER A 68 8.40 1.88 -13.42
N GLY A 69 8.69 3.15 -13.70
CA GLY A 69 7.70 4.08 -14.26
C GLY A 69 6.47 4.33 -13.38
N GLY A 70 6.57 4.09 -12.06
CA GLY A 70 5.42 4.14 -11.16
C GLY A 70 4.57 2.87 -11.15
N CYS A 71 4.98 1.82 -11.85
CA CYS A 71 4.31 0.54 -11.90
C CYS A 71 5.05 -0.52 -11.09
N LEU A 72 4.26 -1.37 -10.46
CA LEU A 72 4.74 -2.55 -9.77
C LEU A 72 4.85 -3.72 -10.75
N LEU A 73 6.01 -4.37 -10.77
CA LEU A 73 6.32 -5.45 -11.69
C LEU A 73 6.70 -6.72 -10.92
N VAL A 74 6.38 -7.88 -11.50
CA VAL A 74 6.96 -9.18 -11.12
C VAL A 74 7.79 -9.68 -12.29
N GLY A 75 9.11 -9.76 -12.10
CA GLY A 75 10.03 -9.88 -13.23
C GLY A 75 9.97 -8.60 -14.08
N ASP A 76 9.62 -8.74 -15.35
CA ASP A 76 9.56 -7.63 -16.32
C ASP A 76 8.11 -7.25 -16.71
N LEU A 77 7.11 -7.78 -16.01
CA LEU A 77 5.70 -7.60 -16.36
C LEU A 77 4.95 -6.81 -15.29
N PRO A 78 4.05 -5.88 -15.69
CA PRO A 78 3.08 -5.31 -14.78
C PRO A 78 2.18 -6.42 -14.24
N VAL A 79 1.71 -6.23 -13.01
CA VAL A 79 1.03 -7.29 -12.27
C VAL A 79 -0.31 -6.86 -11.70
N VAL A 80 -1.31 -7.73 -11.86
CA VAL A 80 -2.57 -7.67 -11.10
C VAL A 80 -2.50 -8.68 -9.96
N TRP A 81 -2.71 -8.18 -8.74
CA TRP A 81 -2.57 -8.92 -7.50
C TRP A 81 -3.88 -9.58 -7.04
N PRO A 82 -3.81 -10.64 -6.21
CA PRO A 82 -4.98 -11.20 -5.56
C PRO A 82 -5.72 -10.16 -4.72
N TYR A 83 -7.01 -10.42 -4.49
CA TYR A 83 -7.84 -9.57 -3.65
C TYR A 83 -7.21 -9.36 -2.26
N GLY A 84 -7.39 -8.15 -1.72
CA GLY A 84 -6.87 -7.77 -0.40
C GLY A 84 -5.38 -7.40 -0.39
N THR A 85 -4.68 -7.49 -1.52
CA THR A 85 -3.32 -6.98 -1.65
C THR A 85 -3.31 -5.45 -1.65
N THR A 86 -2.42 -4.85 -0.87
CA THR A 86 -2.32 -3.39 -0.71
C THR A 86 -0.87 -2.90 -0.82
N TRP A 87 -0.71 -1.60 -1.00
CA TRP A 87 0.60 -0.96 -0.97
C TRP A 87 0.89 -0.39 0.42
N ASP A 88 2.06 -0.72 0.96
CA ASP A 88 2.62 -0.07 2.14
C ASP A 88 3.56 1.06 1.70
N ALA A 89 3.06 2.29 1.76
CA ALA A 89 3.81 3.46 1.32
C ALA A 89 5.00 3.80 2.24
N GLU A 90 4.95 3.46 3.53
CA GLU A 90 6.04 3.71 4.47
C GLU A 90 7.19 2.73 4.23
N ALA A 91 6.86 1.44 4.07
CA ALA A 91 7.83 0.39 3.80
C ALA A 91 8.26 0.31 2.32
N GLN A 92 7.55 1.00 1.41
CA GLN A 92 7.69 0.86 -0.03
C GLN A 92 7.62 -0.62 -0.46
N ALA A 93 6.58 -1.30 0.01
CA ALA A 93 6.42 -2.75 -0.10
C ALA A 93 4.99 -3.15 -0.42
N VAL A 94 4.82 -4.34 -0.97
CA VAL A 94 3.49 -4.95 -1.16
C VAL A 94 3.10 -5.67 0.11
N ARG A 95 1.88 -5.43 0.60
CA ARG A 95 1.28 -6.16 1.72
C ARG A 95 0.21 -7.08 1.18
N LEU A 96 0.44 -8.39 1.30
CA LEU A 96 -0.49 -9.43 0.87
C LEU A 96 -1.67 -9.53 1.84
N SER A 97 -2.75 -10.18 1.40
CA SER A 97 -3.99 -10.33 2.17
C SER A 97 -3.83 -11.16 3.46
N ASP A 98 -2.82 -12.03 3.52
CA ASP A 98 -2.44 -12.78 4.70
C ASP A 98 -1.53 -12.00 5.68
N GLY A 99 -1.20 -10.76 5.33
CA GLY A 99 -0.36 -9.85 6.12
C GLY A 99 1.14 -9.95 5.84
N GLN A 100 1.58 -10.89 4.99
CA GLN A 100 2.98 -10.95 4.54
C GLN A 100 3.36 -9.66 3.80
N VAL A 101 4.64 -9.29 3.91
CA VAL A 101 5.19 -8.08 3.26
C VAL A 101 6.27 -8.50 2.29
N VAL A 102 6.12 -8.10 1.02
CA VAL A 102 7.09 -8.30 -0.04
C VAL A 102 7.82 -6.99 -0.27
N ALA A 103 9.07 -6.93 0.20
CA ALA A 103 9.95 -5.80 -0.04
C ALA A 103 10.44 -5.78 -1.50
N SER A 104 10.98 -4.62 -1.94
CA SER A 104 11.65 -4.52 -3.23
C SER A 104 12.69 -5.63 -3.41
N ARG A 105 12.73 -6.21 -4.62
CA ARG A 105 13.52 -7.40 -5.00
C ARG A 105 13.14 -8.72 -4.34
N GLY A 106 12.25 -8.71 -3.35
CA GLY A 106 11.65 -9.92 -2.79
C GLY A 106 11.01 -10.75 -3.89
N ARG A 107 11.09 -12.07 -3.77
CA ARG A 107 10.67 -12.98 -4.83
C ARG A 107 9.31 -13.59 -4.49
N VAL A 108 8.40 -13.55 -5.44
CA VAL A 108 7.05 -14.07 -5.30
C VAL A 108 6.77 -15.14 -6.33
N SER A 109 5.88 -16.08 -5.99
CA SER A 109 5.32 -17.03 -6.93
C SER A 109 3.87 -17.38 -6.59
N GLY A 110 3.07 -17.70 -7.60
CA GLY A 110 1.68 -18.11 -7.43
C GLY A 110 1.03 -18.48 -8.77
N GLY A 111 -0.13 -19.11 -8.70
CA GLY A 111 -0.99 -19.41 -9.84
C GLY A 111 -1.62 -18.17 -10.47
N GLY A 112 -1.73 -18.17 -11.79
CA GLY A 112 -2.34 -17.09 -12.55
C GLY A 112 -2.17 -17.25 -14.05
N GLY A 113 -2.24 -16.14 -14.78
CA GLY A 113 -2.18 -16.09 -16.24
C GLY A 113 -1.40 -14.89 -16.77
N TYR A 114 -1.12 -14.93 -18.08
CA TYR A 114 -0.53 -13.82 -18.82
C TYR A 114 -1.53 -13.37 -19.88
N HIS A 115 -1.94 -12.12 -19.78
CA HIS A 115 -3.00 -11.56 -20.61
C HIS A 115 -2.48 -10.34 -21.36
N TYR A 116 -2.91 -10.17 -22.61
CA TYR A 116 -2.64 -8.93 -23.34
C TYR A 116 -3.33 -7.76 -22.63
N LEU A 117 -2.62 -6.65 -22.43
CA LEU A 117 -3.15 -5.45 -21.79
C LEU A 117 -4.45 -4.96 -22.46
N GLY A 118 -4.53 -5.03 -23.79
CA GLY A 118 -5.70 -4.64 -24.56
C GLY A 118 -6.92 -5.56 -24.43
N ASP A 119 -6.76 -6.77 -23.90
CA ASP A 119 -7.84 -7.74 -23.67
C ASP A 119 -8.39 -7.68 -22.23
N LEU A 120 -7.72 -6.95 -21.33
CA LEU A 120 -8.16 -6.78 -19.95
C LEU A 120 -9.38 -5.86 -19.85
N ALA A 121 -10.17 -6.07 -18.79
CA ALA A 121 -11.20 -5.11 -18.40
C ALA A 121 -10.57 -3.75 -18.08
N ALA A 122 -11.31 -2.66 -18.37
CA ALA A 122 -10.81 -1.29 -18.23
C ALA A 122 -10.24 -0.99 -16.84
N GLU A 123 -10.85 -1.56 -15.79
CA GLU A 123 -10.38 -1.45 -14.41
C GLU A 123 -8.96 -1.96 -14.15
N PHE A 124 -8.45 -2.87 -14.98
CA PHE A 124 -7.06 -3.33 -14.94
C PHE A 124 -6.21 -2.65 -16.01
N ALA A 125 -6.77 -2.45 -17.21
CA ALA A 125 -6.04 -1.90 -18.34
C ALA A 125 -5.66 -0.42 -18.14
N GLU A 126 -6.58 0.40 -17.66
CA GLU A 126 -6.37 1.84 -17.46
C GLU A 126 -5.23 2.17 -16.48
N PRO A 127 -5.18 1.60 -15.26
CA PRO A 127 -4.08 1.88 -14.34
C PRO A 127 -2.73 1.30 -14.80
N LEU A 128 -2.73 0.37 -15.76
CA LEU A 128 -1.52 -0.25 -16.29
C LEU A 128 -1.10 0.28 -17.68
N ALA A 129 -1.85 1.23 -18.25
CA ALA A 129 -1.68 1.70 -19.62
C ALA A 129 -0.28 2.26 -19.92
N ASP A 130 0.32 2.92 -18.93
CA ASP A 130 1.65 3.54 -19.05
C ASP A 130 2.78 2.66 -18.48
N CYS A 131 2.47 1.43 -18.04
CA CYS A 131 3.46 0.53 -17.48
C CYS A 131 4.38 -0.04 -18.55
N PRO A 132 5.68 -0.20 -18.26
CA PRO A 132 6.56 -0.93 -19.16
C PRO A 132 6.08 -2.38 -19.28
N THR A 133 5.97 -2.85 -20.51
CA THR A 133 5.58 -4.23 -20.84
C THR A 133 6.67 -4.91 -21.67
N ASN A 134 6.50 -6.22 -21.89
CA ASN A 134 7.31 -6.96 -22.84
C ASN A 134 6.85 -6.66 -24.29
N LYS A 135 7.51 -7.27 -25.28
CA LYS A 135 7.14 -7.12 -26.70
C LYS A 135 5.72 -7.62 -27.06
N TYR A 136 5.06 -8.32 -26.15
CA TYR A 136 3.72 -8.85 -26.29
C TYR A 136 2.70 -8.01 -25.54
N GLU A 137 3.09 -6.92 -24.86
CA GLU A 137 2.18 -6.08 -24.07
C GLU A 137 1.40 -6.89 -23.01
N GLU A 138 2.06 -7.91 -22.44
CA GLU A 138 1.44 -8.80 -21.46
C GLU A 138 1.44 -8.22 -20.04
N VAL A 139 0.43 -8.62 -19.29
CA VAL A 139 0.25 -8.39 -17.86
C VAL A 139 0.22 -9.74 -17.16
N ALA A 140 0.98 -9.89 -16.09
CA ALA A 140 0.87 -11.03 -15.20
C ALA A 140 -0.34 -10.83 -14.27
N MET A 141 -1.26 -11.78 -14.21
CA MET A 141 -2.46 -11.69 -13.36
C MET A 141 -2.54 -12.91 -12.48
N PHE A 142 -2.31 -12.75 -11.17
CA PHE A 142 -2.57 -13.81 -10.21
C PHE A 142 -4.07 -14.11 -10.14
N ASN A 143 -4.43 -15.36 -9.81
CA ASN A 143 -5.83 -15.69 -9.57
C ASN A 143 -6.37 -14.90 -8.36
N ALA A 144 -7.66 -14.53 -8.38
CA ALA A 144 -8.22 -13.58 -7.41
C ALA A 144 -8.10 -14.01 -5.93
N GLY A 145 -8.17 -15.32 -5.66
CA GLY A 145 -7.98 -15.91 -4.33
C GLY A 145 -6.63 -16.60 -4.14
N GLU A 146 -5.64 -16.33 -5.00
CA GLU A 146 -4.34 -17.00 -4.93
C GLU A 146 -3.60 -16.66 -3.62
N GLN A 147 -3.01 -17.68 -3.00
CA GLN A 147 -2.06 -17.51 -1.91
C GLN A 147 -0.64 -17.38 -2.47
N ILE A 148 -0.11 -16.17 -2.43
CA ILE A 148 1.23 -15.88 -2.94
C ILE A 148 2.29 -16.47 -2.03
N THR A 149 3.24 -17.21 -2.59
CA THR A 149 4.43 -17.68 -1.89
C THR A 149 5.52 -16.61 -1.99
N VAL A 150 6.12 -16.25 -0.86
CA VAL A 150 7.26 -15.32 -0.78
C VAL A 150 8.54 -16.09 -0.47
N THR A 151 9.61 -15.80 -1.21
CA THR A 151 10.94 -16.41 -1.02
C THR A 151 12.01 -15.33 -0.87
N GLU A 152 12.97 -15.59 0.01
CA GLU A 152 14.13 -14.71 0.31
C GLU A 152 15.29 -14.90 -0.67
#